data_AF-A0A543I6E6-F1
#
_entry.id   AF-A0A543I6E6-F1
#
_cell.length_a   1.000
_cell.length_b   1.000
_cell.length_c   1.000
_cell.angle_alpha   90.00
_cell.angle_beta   90.00
_cell.angle_gamma   90.00
#
_symmetry.space_group_name_H-M   'P 1'
#
loop_
_entity.id
_entity.type
_entity.pdbx_description
1 polymer ?
#
loop_
_entity_poly.entity_id
_entity_poly.type
_entity_poly.pdbx_seq_one_letter_code
_entity_poly.pdbx_strand_id
1 'polypeptide(L)'
;MKRIEQRERTKAALLDAAAEEFEARGYIGTVLSTISDRLGLTKGSLYFYFPTKAELAAAVVASYFEAWEPLIRESRKEHRSGLAALIWLSYRVADQYRDNIRIRAAARLVRERELIDAPLPEPYVDWISNVQIFLREAQENGEVAADLPIESLAWQITATFFGNQQISNDLNNRQDLRQRVDDMWFFFLRALSPKNVPATPHVSATTIAAATAADSITPSTIIAATSDTTGA
;
A
#
# COMPACT_ATOMS: atom_id res chain seq x y z
N MET A 1 4.83 -36.87 7.33
CA MET A 1 5.49 -35.70 6.70
C MET A 1 4.96 -35.41 5.29
N LYS A 2 5.14 -36.30 4.30
CA LYS A 2 4.80 -36.04 2.88
C LYS A 2 3.37 -35.52 2.57
N ARG A 3 2.34 -35.94 3.32
CA ARG A 3 0.93 -35.54 3.08
C ARG A 3 0.59 -34.13 3.59
N ILE A 4 1.27 -33.67 4.66
CA ILE A 4 1.09 -32.32 5.21
C ILE A 4 1.79 -31.30 4.30
N GLU A 5 3.03 -31.59 3.90
CA GLU A 5 3.78 -30.77 2.94
C GLU A 5 3.06 -30.62 1.60
N GLN A 6 2.48 -31.71 1.08
CA GLN A 6 1.69 -31.66 -0.15
C GLN A 6 0.43 -30.80 0.00
N ARG A 7 -0.23 -30.86 1.16
CA ARG A 7 -1.41 -30.06 1.48
C ARG A 7 -1.08 -28.57 1.49
N GLU A 8 0.00 -28.17 2.18
CA GLU A 8 0.45 -26.78 2.23
C GLU A 8 0.90 -26.26 0.86
N ARG A 9 1.62 -27.08 0.08
CA ARG A 9 2.00 -26.72 -1.28
C ARG A 9 0.78 -26.49 -2.19
N THR A 10 -0.25 -27.32 -2.06
CA THR A 10 -1.49 -27.17 -2.84
C THR A 10 -2.25 -25.91 -2.41
N LYS A 11 -2.33 -25.66 -1.10
CA LYS A 11 -2.95 -24.45 -0.55
C LYS A 11 -2.22 -23.19 -1.02
N ALA A 12 -0.89 -23.20 -1.03
CA ALA A 12 -0.08 -22.10 -1.56
C ALA A 12 -0.39 -21.85 -3.04
N ALA A 13 -0.35 -22.89 -3.88
CA ALA A 13 -0.66 -22.76 -5.31
C ALA A 13 -2.07 -22.23 -5.59
N LEU A 14 -3.06 -22.66 -4.79
CA LEU A 14 -4.43 -22.13 -4.84
C LEU A 14 -4.47 -20.63 -4.55
N LEU A 15 -3.73 -20.18 -3.54
CA LEU A 15 -3.67 -18.77 -3.18
C LEU A 15 -2.93 -17.91 -4.23
N ASP A 16 -1.89 -18.45 -4.89
CA ASP A 16 -1.22 -17.74 -6.00
C ASP A 16 -2.18 -17.56 -7.19
N ALA A 17 -2.83 -18.64 -7.61
CA ALA A 17 -3.80 -18.60 -8.69
C ALA A 17 -5.01 -17.70 -8.36
N ALA A 18 -5.47 -17.72 -7.11
CA ALA A 18 -6.52 -16.83 -6.64
C ALA A 18 -6.08 -15.37 -6.63
N ALA A 19 -4.85 -15.08 -6.19
CA ALA A 19 -4.31 -13.72 -6.20
C ALA A 19 -4.28 -13.15 -7.63
N GLU A 20 -3.87 -13.95 -8.62
CA GLU A 20 -3.90 -13.52 -10.02
C GLU A 20 -5.32 -13.18 -10.52
N GLU A 21 -6.31 -14.03 -10.22
CA GLU A 21 -7.71 -13.76 -10.60
C GLU A 21 -8.29 -12.54 -9.88
N PHE A 22 -8.04 -12.41 -8.57
CA PHE A 22 -8.52 -11.26 -7.79
C PHE A 22 -7.84 -9.96 -8.21
N GLU A 23 -6.55 -9.99 -8.52
CA GLU A 23 -5.84 -8.79 -8.99
C GLU A 23 -6.37 -8.33 -10.34
N ALA A 24 -6.65 -9.25 -11.27
CA ALA A 24 -7.17 -8.94 -12.59
C ALA A 24 -8.65 -8.52 -12.56
N ARG A 25 -9.51 -9.28 -11.86
CA ARG A 25 -10.97 -9.17 -11.98
C ARG A 25 -11.66 -8.59 -10.75
N GLY A 26 -10.95 -8.46 -9.64
CA GLY A 26 -11.54 -8.09 -8.36
C GLY A 26 -12.39 -9.21 -7.78
N TYR A 27 -12.97 -8.96 -6.61
CA TYR A 27 -13.77 -9.91 -5.88
C TYR A 27 -15.00 -10.36 -6.68
N ILE A 28 -15.80 -9.41 -7.20
CA ILE A 28 -17.05 -9.72 -7.92
C ILE A 28 -16.77 -10.50 -9.20
N GLY A 29 -15.78 -10.06 -10.00
CA GLY A 29 -15.46 -10.67 -11.29
C GLY A 29 -14.72 -12.01 -11.20
N THR A 30 -14.24 -12.39 -10.02
CA THR A 30 -13.51 -13.67 -9.83
C THR A 30 -14.46 -14.87 -9.79
N VAL A 31 -14.10 -15.89 -10.57
CA VAL A 31 -14.84 -17.16 -10.67
C VAL A 31 -13.98 -18.30 -10.13
N LEU A 32 -14.44 -18.96 -9.06
CA LEU A 32 -13.67 -20.00 -8.37
C LEU A 32 -13.30 -21.19 -9.25
N SER A 33 -14.16 -21.58 -10.21
CA SER A 33 -13.84 -22.69 -11.10
C SER A 33 -12.64 -22.42 -11.99
N THR A 34 -12.46 -21.17 -12.44
CA THR A 34 -11.28 -20.78 -13.25
C THR A 34 -9.98 -21.04 -12.48
N ILE A 35 -9.98 -20.81 -11.16
CA ILE A 35 -8.83 -21.05 -10.28
C ILE A 35 -8.53 -22.55 -10.18
N SER A 36 -9.54 -23.39 -9.96
CA SER A 36 -9.34 -24.84 -9.86
C SER A 36 -8.90 -25.45 -11.20
N ASP A 37 -9.52 -25.01 -12.31
CA ASP A 37 -9.24 -25.52 -13.65
C ASP A 37 -7.79 -25.23 -14.07
N ARG A 38 -7.30 -24.02 -13.74
CA ARG A 38 -5.92 -23.61 -14.01
C ARG A 38 -4.88 -24.48 -13.31
N LEU A 39 -5.21 -25.02 -12.15
CA LEU A 39 -4.33 -25.89 -11.35
C LEU A 39 -4.54 -27.38 -11.64
N GLY A 40 -5.44 -27.73 -12.58
CA GLY A 40 -5.84 -29.13 -12.83
C GLY A 40 -6.51 -29.79 -11.62
N LEU A 41 -7.11 -28.99 -10.74
CA LEU A 41 -7.81 -29.45 -9.55
C LEU A 41 -9.32 -29.50 -9.81
N THR A 42 -10.01 -30.42 -9.14
CA THR A 42 -11.47 -30.44 -9.19
C THR A 42 -12.05 -29.27 -8.38
N LYS A 43 -13.27 -28.84 -8.70
CA LYS A 43 -14.00 -27.87 -7.86
C LYS A 43 -14.11 -28.34 -6.41
N GLY A 44 -14.39 -29.62 -6.19
CA GLY A 44 -14.46 -30.21 -4.85
C GLY A 44 -13.13 -30.11 -4.08
N SER A 45 -11.99 -30.20 -4.78
CA SER A 45 -10.68 -29.97 -4.19
C SER A 45 -10.51 -28.52 -3.73
N LEU A 46 -10.94 -27.52 -4.51
CA LEU A 46 -10.89 -26.12 -4.09
C LEU A 46 -11.77 -25.87 -2.86
N TYR A 47 -13.02 -26.32 -2.89
CA TYR A 47 -13.97 -26.16 -1.78
C TYR A 47 -13.53 -26.85 -0.49
N PHE A 48 -12.71 -27.90 -0.59
CA PHE A 48 -12.09 -28.53 0.58
C PHE A 48 -11.10 -27.60 1.30
N TYR A 49 -10.37 -26.75 0.57
CA TYR A 49 -9.44 -25.77 1.16
C TYR A 49 -10.12 -24.45 1.53
N PHE A 50 -11.03 -23.99 0.68
CA PHE A 50 -11.72 -22.72 0.80
C PHE A 50 -13.20 -22.91 0.46
N PRO A 51 -14.05 -23.18 1.47
CA PRO A 51 -15.48 -23.44 1.28
C PRO A 51 -16.23 -22.32 0.56
N THR A 52 -15.78 -21.07 0.68
CA THR A 52 -16.38 -19.91 0.03
C THR A 52 -15.38 -19.00 -0.68
N LYS A 53 -15.87 -18.17 -1.62
CA LYS A 53 -15.06 -17.11 -2.24
C LYS A 53 -14.59 -16.08 -1.21
N ALA A 54 -15.42 -15.80 -0.20
CA ALA A 54 -15.10 -14.87 0.86
C ALA A 54 -13.94 -15.38 1.74
N GLU A 55 -13.92 -16.66 2.10
CA GLU A 55 -12.81 -17.27 2.83
C GLU A 55 -11.51 -17.33 2.00
N LEU A 56 -11.62 -17.60 0.70
CA LEU A 56 -10.46 -17.54 -0.20
C LEU A 56 -9.89 -16.11 -0.27
N ALA A 57 -10.76 -15.10 -0.40
CA ALA A 57 -10.36 -13.69 -0.40
C ALA A 57 -9.73 -13.30 0.95
N ALA A 58 -10.33 -13.70 2.08
CA ALA A 58 -9.80 -13.45 3.41
C ALA A 58 -8.42 -14.10 3.59
N ALA A 59 -8.20 -15.30 3.06
CA ALA A 59 -6.90 -15.96 3.11
C ALA A 59 -5.83 -15.25 2.25
N VAL A 60 -6.21 -14.69 1.09
CA VAL A 60 -5.31 -13.83 0.30
C VAL A 60 -4.98 -12.55 1.08
N VAL A 61 -5.98 -11.91 1.69
CA VAL A 61 -5.78 -10.72 2.54
C VAL A 61 -4.91 -11.02 3.75
N ALA A 62 -5.04 -12.18 4.40
CA ALA A 62 -4.19 -12.57 5.51
C ALA A 62 -2.69 -12.59 5.12
N SER A 63 -2.38 -13.09 3.92
CA SER A 63 -0.99 -13.10 3.42
C SER A 63 -0.37 -11.71 3.27
N TYR A 64 -1.19 -10.67 3.11
CA TYR A 64 -0.73 -9.28 3.08
C TYR A 64 -0.28 -8.81 4.45
N PHE A 65 -1.07 -9.07 5.50
CA PHE A 65 -0.69 -8.66 6.86
C PHE A 65 0.51 -9.46 7.38
N GLU A 66 0.62 -10.73 7.00
CA GLU A 66 1.77 -11.59 7.35
C GLU A 66 3.08 -11.16 6.67
N ALA A 67 3.01 -10.49 5.52
CA ALA A 67 4.19 -10.08 4.76
C ALA A 67 4.97 -8.93 5.40
N TRP A 68 4.33 -8.14 6.27
CA TRP A 68 4.91 -6.90 6.78
C TRP A 68 5.87 -7.10 7.95
N GLU A 69 5.52 -7.97 8.88
CA GLU A 69 6.35 -8.21 10.07
C GLU A 69 7.79 -8.68 9.71
N PRO A 70 8.00 -9.61 8.77
CA PRO A 70 9.36 -9.95 8.34
C PRO A 70 10.18 -8.76 7.85
N LEU A 71 9.57 -7.84 7.08
CA LEU A 71 10.24 -6.64 6.57
C LEU A 71 10.51 -5.62 7.68
N ILE A 72 9.56 -5.41 8.60
CA ILE A 72 9.74 -4.53 9.76
C ILE A 72 10.90 -5.03 10.62
N ARG A 73 10.95 -6.33 10.90
CA ARG A 73 12.04 -6.95 11.64
C ARG A 73 13.38 -6.89 10.91
N GLU A 74 13.40 -7.12 9.60
CA GLU A 74 14.61 -7.00 8.77
C GLU A 74 15.16 -5.57 8.82
N SER A 75 14.26 -4.58 8.68
CA SER A 75 14.62 -3.16 8.77
C SER A 75 15.34 -2.82 10.08
N ARG A 76 14.99 -3.50 11.17
CA ARG A 76 15.58 -3.28 12.50
C ARG A 76 16.88 -4.06 12.73
N LYS A 77 17.10 -5.17 12.01
CA LYS A 77 18.27 -6.05 12.21
C LYS A 77 19.56 -5.52 11.56
N GLU A 78 19.48 -4.63 10.57
CA GLU A 78 20.64 -4.15 9.79
C GLU A 78 21.31 -2.86 10.35
N HIS A 79 21.32 -2.62 11.66
CA HIS A 79 21.83 -1.38 12.27
C HIS A 79 21.15 -0.08 11.80
N ARG A 80 19.94 -0.18 11.23
CA ARG A 80 19.09 0.97 10.93
C ARG A 80 18.08 1.14 12.06
N SER A 81 17.92 2.36 12.54
CA SER A 81 16.83 2.83 13.40
C SER A 81 16.32 4.16 12.86
N GLY A 82 15.27 4.71 13.46
CA GLY A 82 14.83 6.06 13.12
C GLY A 82 14.38 6.21 11.66
N LEU A 83 14.80 7.30 11.01
CA LEU A 83 14.44 7.59 9.62
C LEU A 83 15.08 6.62 8.63
N ALA A 84 16.32 6.20 8.86
CA ALA A 84 17.02 5.30 7.94
C ALA A 84 16.30 3.95 7.82
N ALA A 85 15.79 3.42 8.93
CA ALA A 85 14.98 2.20 8.94
C ALA A 85 13.67 2.41 8.19
N LEU A 86 12.95 3.49 8.50
CA LEU A 86 11.65 3.79 7.88
C LEU A 86 11.76 4.01 6.36
N ILE A 87 12.77 4.74 5.90
CA ILE A 87 13.06 4.94 4.47
C ILE A 87 13.31 3.60 3.79
N TRP A 88 14.19 2.77 4.35
CA TRP A 88 14.46 1.46 3.79
C TRP A 88 13.21 0.58 3.72
N LEU A 89 12.43 0.53 4.81
CA LEU A 89 11.18 -0.24 4.87
C LEU A 89 10.22 0.20 3.76
N SER A 90 10.05 1.51 3.55
CA SER A 90 9.16 2.03 2.51
C SER A 90 9.56 1.57 1.10
N TYR A 91 10.86 1.47 0.80
CA TYR A 91 11.33 0.94 -0.49
C TYR A 91 11.02 -0.54 -0.64
N ARG A 92 11.20 -1.34 0.41
CA ARG A 92 10.90 -2.78 0.36
C ARG A 92 9.40 -3.04 0.23
N VAL A 93 8.58 -2.23 0.88
CA VAL A 93 7.12 -2.30 0.71
C VAL A 93 6.74 -1.91 -0.71
N ALA A 94 7.34 -0.86 -1.28
CA ALA A 94 7.13 -0.49 -2.68
C ALA A 94 7.53 -1.61 -3.65
N ASP A 95 8.66 -2.30 -3.40
CA ASP A 95 9.07 -3.47 -4.19
C ASP A 95 8.04 -4.62 -4.07
N GLN A 96 7.48 -4.87 -2.88
CA GLN A 96 6.40 -5.87 -2.71
C GLN A 96 5.15 -5.50 -3.52
N TYR A 97 4.75 -4.23 -3.51
CA TYR A 97 3.63 -3.76 -4.32
C TYR A 97 3.86 -3.91 -5.83
N ARG A 98 5.10 -3.75 -6.30
CA ARG A 98 5.46 -3.95 -7.71
C ARG A 98 5.52 -5.43 -8.07
N ASP A 99 6.17 -6.26 -7.24
CA ASP A 99 6.64 -7.58 -7.67
C ASP A 99 5.82 -8.75 -7.11
N ASN A 100 5.05 -8.55 -6.05
CA ASN A 100 4.32 -9.62 -5.37
C ASN A 100 2.81 -9.58 -5.70
N ILE A 101 2.35 -10.55 -6.51
CA ILE A 101 0.94 -10.64 -6.93
C ILE A 101 -0.03 -10.76 -5.75
N ARG A 102 0.34 -11.48 -4.68
CA ARG A 102 -0.50 -11.64 -3.49
C ARG A 102 -0.74 -10.31 -2.81
N ILE A 103 0.29 -9.48 -2.74
CA ILE A 103 0.21 -8.14 -2.15
C ILE A 103 -0.69 -7.24 -2.99
N ARG A 104 -0.55 -7.25 -4.32
CA ARG A 104 -1.43 -6.48 -5.22
C ARG A 104 -2.89 -6.93 -5.11
N ALA A 105 -3.13 -8.24 -5.15
CA ALA A 105 -4.46 -8.83 -5.02
C ALA A 105 -5.11 -8.46 -3.68
N ALA A 106 -4.38 -8.65 -2.58
CA ALA A 106 -4.86 -8.30 -1.25
C ALA A 106 -5.13 -6.80 -1.10
N ALA A 107 -4.26 -5.92 -1.62
CA ALA A 107 -4.49 -4.49 -1.60
C ALA A 107 -5.78 -4.10 -2.34
N ARG A 108 -6.08 -4.77 -3.47
CA ARG A 108 -7.36 -4.61 -4.17
C ARG A 108 -8.54 -5.12 -3.34
N LEU A 109 -8.45 -6.32 -2.76
CA LEU A 109 -9.49 -6.90 -1.92
C LEU A 109 -9.80 -6.05 -0.68
N VAL A 110 -8.79 -5.44 -0.06
CA VAL A 110 -8.96 -4.51 1.07
C VAL A 110 -9.77 -3.27 0.66
N ARG A 111 -9.59 -2.75 -0.56
CA ARG A 111 -10.44 -1.67 -1.08
C ARG A 111 -11.87 -2.12 -1.38
N GLU A 112 -12.02 -3.39 -1.77
CA GLU A 112 -13.31 -4.02 -2.06
C GLU A 112 -13.93 -4.69 -0.81
N ARG A 113 -13.43 -4.40 0.40
CA ARG A 113 -13.79 -5.11 1.65
C ARG A 113 -15.29 -5.13 1.94
N GLU A 114 -16.02 -4.09 1.55
CA GLU A 114 -17.48 -4.00 1.75
C GLU A 114 -18.26 -5.04 0.93
N LEU A 115 -17.65 -5.60 -0.12
CA LEU A 115 -18.23 -6.63 -0.97
C LEU A 115 -17.94 -8.05 -0.45
N ILE A 116 -17.06 -8.19 0.54
CA ILE A 116 -16.54 -9.47 1.00
C ILE A 116 -17.24 -9.84 2.31
N ASP A 117 -18.06 -10.89 2.27
CA ASP A 117 -18.75 -11.44 3.43
C ASP A 117 -17.81 -12.30 4.30
N ALA A 118 -16.75 -11.67 4.81
CA ALA A 118 -15.81 -12.25 5.75
C ALA A 118 -15.17 -11.14 6.59
N PRO A 119 -14.81 -11.40 7.86
CA PRO A 119 -14.09 -10.43 8.67
C PRO A 119 -12.70 -10.19 8.08
N LEU A 120 -12.43 -8.95 7.66
CA LEU A 120 -11.12 -8.50 7.18
C LEU A 120 -10.52 -7.52 8.19
N PRO A 121 -9.20 -7.59 8.47
CA PRO A 121 -8.55 -6.65 9.39
C PRO A 121 -8.67 -5.20 8.93
N GLU A 122 -8.69 -4.29 9.89
CA GLU A 122 -8.74 -2.85 9.59
C GLU A 122 -7.43 -2.40 8.94
N PRO A 123 -7.47 -1.79 7.73
CA PRO A 123 -6.25 -1.38 7.06
C PRO A 123 -5.58 -0.19 7.77
N TYR A 124 -4.29 -0.02 7.50
CA TYR A 124 -3.45 1.13 7.91
C TYR A 124 -3.13 1.28 9.40
N VAL A 125 -3.94 0.74 10.32
CA VAL A 125 -3.73 0.90 11.78
C VAL A 125 -2.32 0.47 12.22
N ASP A 126 -1.91 -0.73 11.81
CA ASP A 126 -0.58 -1.26 12.13
C ASP A 126 0.54 -0.45 11.44
N TRP A 127 0.28 0.06 10.23
CA TRP A 127 1.25 0.89 9.51
C TRP A 127 1.53 2.19 10.25
N ILE A 128 0.47 2.92 10.64
CA ILE A 128 0.60 4.17 11.38
C ILE A 128 1.36 3.94 12.67
N SER A 129 1.00 2.88 13.41
CA SER A 129 1.65 2.52 14.67
C SER A 129 3.15 2.22 14.49
N ASN A 130 3.52 1.44 13.48
CA ASN A 130 4.92 1.15 13.18
C ASN A 130 5.72 2.39 12.76
N VAL A 131 5.13 3.25 11.92
CA VAL A 131 5.75 4.51 11.50
C VAL A 131 5.98 5.42 12.70
N GLN A 132 5.02 5.51 13.64
CA GLN A 132 5.21 6.27 14.89
C GLN A 132 6.41 5.77 15.69
N ILE A 133 6.60 4.45 15.81
CA ILE A 133 7.74 3.88 16.54
C ILE A 133 9.06 4.33 15.90
N PHE A 134 9.21 4.19 14.58
CA PHE A 134 10.42 4.64 13.88
C PHE A 134 10.64 6.15 14.02
N LEU A 135 9.59 6.96 13.96
CA LEU A 135 9.70 8.41 14.11
C LEU A 135 10.09 8.84 15.53
N ARG A 136 9.63 8.13 16.56
CA ARG A 136 10.06 8.38 17.96
C ARG A 136 11.53 8.05 18.15
N GLU A 137 12.00 6.91 17.63
CA GLU A 137 13.43 6.59 17.61
C GLU A 137 14.24 7.67 16.88
N ALA A 138 13.71 8.18 15.76
CA ALA A 138 14.35 9.26 15.02
C ALA A 138 14.42 10.58 15.82
N GLN A 139 13.39 10.91 16.59
CA GLN A 139 13.41 12.07 17.51
C GLN A 139 14.44 11.88 18.62
N GLU A 140 14.49 10.69 19.23
CA GLU A 140 15.46 10.35 20.28
C GLU A 140 16.91 10.45 19.78
N ASN A 141 17.14 10.07 18.52
CA ASN A 141 18.44 10.19 17.84
C ASN A 141 18.77 11.62 17.35
N GLY A 142 17.82 12.57 17.44
CA GLY A 142 17.97 13.93 16.91
C GLY A 142 17.90 14.04 15.38
N GLU A 143 17.41 13.02 14.69
CA GLU A 143 17.20 12.99 13.23
C GLU A 143 15.94 13.77 12.83
N VAL A 144 14.94 13.82 13.73
CA VAL A 144 13.67 14.54 13.59
C VAL A 144 13.56 15.55 14.72
N ALA A 145 13.06 16.76 14.42
CA ALA A 145 12.87 17.80 15.43
C ALA A 145 11.93 17.35 16.58
N ALA A 146 12.31 17.67 17.82
CA ALA A 146 11.64 17.17 19.03
C ALA A 146 10.23 17.75 19.25
N ASP A 147 9.90 18.88 18.61
CA ASP A 147 8.61 19.56 18.70
C ASP A 147 7.60 19.10 17.64
N LEU A 148 8.01 18.22 16.70
CA LEU A 148 7.10 17.72 15.68
C LEU A 148 6.07 16.73 16.26
N PRO A 149 4.78 16.87 15.87
CA PRO A 149 3.72 15.97 16.32
C PRO A 149 3.80 14.62 15.59
N ILE A 150 4.46 13.63 16.22
CA ILE A 150 4.74 12.32 15.60
C ILE A 150 3.49 11.59 15.14
N GLU A 151 2.39 11.71 15.87
CA GLU A 151 1.13 11.05 15.53
C GLU A 151 0.59 11.56 14.19
N SER A 152 0.63 12.88 14.01
CA SER A 152 0.21 13.52 12.76
C SER A 152 1.19 13.23 11.63
N LEU A 153 2.50 13.28 11.90
CA LEU A 153 3.53 12.99 10.90
C LEU A 153 3.44 11.54 10.40
N ALA A 154 3.24 10.57 11.30
CA ALA A 154 3.09 9.17 10.94
C ALA A 154 1.87 8.95 10.05
N TRP A 155 0.76 9.63 10.35
CA TRP A 155 -0.43 9.60 9.51
C TRP A 155 -0.12 10.15 8.11
N GLN A 156 0.57 11.30 8.01
CA GLN A 156 0.90 11.92 6.72
C GLN A 156 1.84 11.06 5.87
N ILE A 157 2.89 10.49 6.47
CA ILE A 157 3.80 9.58 5.77
C ILE A 157 3.05 8.35 5.27
N THR A 158 2.21 7.76 6.12
CA THR A 158 1.39 6.60 5.76
C THR A 158 0.45 6.94 4.60
N ALA A 159 -0.35 8.01 4.74
CA ALA A 159 -1.29 8.45 3.73
C ALA A 159 -0.60 8.78 2.39
N THR A 160 0.55 9.45 2.42
CA THR A 160 1.32 9.79 1.22
C THR A 160 1.84 8.54 0.52
N PHE A 161 2.37 7.56 1.25
CA PHE A 161 2.82 6.29 0.67
C PHE A 161 1.66 5.54 -0.01
N PHE A 162 0.53 5.38 0.69
CA PHE A 162 -0.62 4.66 0.15
C PHE A 162 -1.30 5.40 -1.01
N GLY A 163 -1.29 6.75 -1.00
CA GLY A 163 -1.69 7.57 -2.13
C GLY A 163 -0.77 7.37 -3.33
N ASN A 164 0.55 7.43 -3.12
CA ASN A 164 1.55 7.21 -4.15
C ASN A 164 1.43 5.82 -4.78
N GLN A 165 1.29 4.75 -3.99
CA GLN A 165 1.12 3.40 -4.55
C GLN A 165 -0.16 3.26 -5.37
N GLN A 166 -1.25 3.92 -4.95
CA GLN A 166 -2.53 3.85 -5.64
C GLN A 166 -2.50 4.63 -6.95
N ILE A 167 -2.03 5.87 -6.93
CA ILE A 167 -1.92 6.70 -8.14
C ILE A 167 -0.93 6.07 -9.14
N SER A 168 0.20 5.57 -8.64
CA SER A 168 1.19 4.86 -9.46
C SER A 168 0.63 3.56 -10.06
N ASN A 169 -0.23 2.85 -9.34
CA ASN A 169 -0.96 1.71 -9.90
C ASN A 169 -1.87 2.14 -11.06
N ASP A 170 -2.70 3.14 -10.83
CA ASP A 170 -3.76 3.53 -11.76
C ASP A 170 -3.20 4.18 -13.03
N LEU A 171 -2.08 4.89 -12.93
CA LEU A 171 -1.46 5.58 -14.06
C LEU A 171 -0.36 4.78 -14.75
N ASN A 172 0.41 3.98 -14.01
CA ASN A 172 1.67 3.41 -14.49
C ASN A 172 1.88 1.94 -14.09
N ASN A 173 0.84 1.24 -13.61
CA ASN A 173 0.94 -0.14 -13.09
C ASN A 173 2.13 -0.33 -12.13
N ARG A 174 2.36 0.67 -11.26
CA ARG A 174 3.44 0.71 -10.26
C ARG A 174 4.88 0.73 -10.79
N GLN A 175 5.09 0.94 -12.09
CA GLN A 175 6.44 0.99 -12.66
C GLN A 175 7.25 2.21 -12.17
N ASP A 176 6.58 3.32 -11.88
CA ASP A 176 7.18 4.53 -11.34
C ASP A 176 7.14 4.61 -9.80
N LEU A 177 6.61 3.60 -9.11
CA LEU A 177 6.37 3.65 -7.65
C LEU A 177 7.65 3.93 -6.87
N ARG A 178 8.79 3.38 -7.30
CA ARG A 178 10.08 3.64 -6.67
C ARG A 178 10.43 5.13 -6.68
N GLN A 179 10.26 5.77 -7.84
CA GLN A 179 10.47 7.21 -7.99
C GLN A 179 9.48 8.01 -7.15
N ARG A 180 8.22 7.58 -7.02
CA ARG A 180 7.23 8.26 -6.14
C ARG A 180 7.64 8.19 -4.67
N VAL A 181 8.28 7.10 -4.23
CA VAL A 181 8.84 6.98 -2.88
C VAL A 181 10.07 7.86 -2.71
N ASP A 182 10.93 7.96 -3.73
CA ASP A 182 12.07 8.91 -3.71
C ASP A 182 11.57 10.36 -3.55
N ASP A 183 10.58 10.77 -4.35
CA ASP A 183 9.99 12.11 -4.31
C ASP A 183 9.33 12.39 -2.95
N MET A 184 8.59 11.42 -2.41
CA MET A 184 8.00 11.49 -1.07
C MET A 184 9.06 11.81 -0.01
N TRP A 185 10.15 11.04 0.01
CA TRP A 185 11.22 11.25 0.99
C TRP A 185 12.00 12.55 0.76
N PHE A 186 12.19 12.96 -0.48
CA PHE A 186 12.80 14.26 -0.79
C PHE A 186 12.05 15.41 -0.10
N PHE A 187 10.71 15.41 -0.18
CA PHE A 187 9.89 16.44 0.48
C PHE A 187 9.85 16.30 2.00
N PHE A 188 9.64 15.09 2.53
CA PHE A 188 9.61 14.89 3.98
C PHE A 188 10.95 15.22 4.63
N LEU A 189 12.09 14.77 4.10
CA LEU A 189 13.40 15.03 4.70
C LEU A 189 13.74 16.54 4.75
N ARG A 190 13.27 17.34 3.80
CA ARG A 190 13.40 18.81 3.85
C ARG A 190 12.56 19.45 4.96
N ALA A 191 11.37 18.89 5.23
CA ALA A 191 10.45 19.35 6.26
C ALA A 191 10.85 18.88 7.67
N LEU A 192 11.50 17.71 7.79
CA LEU A 192 11.92 17.13 9.06
C LEU A 192 13.24 17.70 9.59
N SER A 193 13.97 18.47 8.76
CA SER A 193 15.26 19.03 9.15
C SER A 193 15.14 20.00 10.33
N PRO A 194 15.93 19.83 11.42
CA PRO A 194 15.86 20.66 12.63
C PRO A 194 16.07 22.17 12.41
N LYS A 195 16.52 22.58 11.21
CA LYS A 195 16.78 23.98 10.86
C LYS A 195 15.58 24.69 10.20
N ASN A 196 14.49 23.97 9.92
CA ASN A 196 13.30 24.51 9.24
C ASN A 196 12.05 24.37 10.11
N VAL A 197 11.85 25.26 11.10
CA VAL A 197 10.52 25.39 11.74
C VAL A 197 10.19 26.86 12.01
N PRO A 198 9.21 27.45 11.31
CA PRO A 198 8.33 28.46 11.91
C PRO A 198 7.39 27.76 12.91
N ALA A 199 7.23 28.34 14.10
CA ALA A 199 6.71 27.73 15.33
C ALA A 199 5.24 27.23 15.33
N THR A 200 4.57 27.02 14.19
CA THR A 200 3.16 26.58 14.17
C THR A 200 2.85 25.62 13.02
N PRO A 201 2.23 24.45 13.29
CA PRO A 201 1.88 23.44 12.27
C PRO A 201 0.54 23.72 11.56
N HIS A 202 0.02 24.95 11.62
CA HIS A 202 -1.13 25.34 10.81
C HIS A 202 -0.64 26.02 9.53
N VAL A 203 -1.12 25.57 8.38
CA VAL A 203 -1.23 26.45 7.21
C VAL A 203 -2.05 27.63 7.69
N SER A 204 -1.38 28.72 8.06
CA SER A 204 -2.04 29.88 8.62
C SER A 204 -3.05 30.36 7.57
N ALA A 205 -4.22 30.84 7.99
CA ALA A 205 -5.18 31.46 7.07
C ALA A 205 -4.50 32.54 6.20
N THR A 206 -3.42 33.15 6.70
CA THR A 206 -2.49 34.04 5.99
C THR A 206 -1.75 33.39 4.82
N THR A 207 -1.29 32.14 4.95
CA THR A 207 -0.63 31.39 3.86
C THR A 207 -1.63 30.96 2.80
N ILE A 208 -2.86 30.60 3.20
CA ILE A 208 -3.97 30.34 2.27
C ILE A 208 -4.37 31.63 1.54
N ALA A 209 -4.49 32.75 2.27
CA ALA A 209 -4.81 34.06 1.70
C ALA A 209 -3.72 34.58 0.75
N ALA A 210 -2.44 34.31 1.04
CA ALA A 210 -1.33 34.64 0.14
C ALA A 210 -1.36 33.80 -1.16
N ALA A 211 -1.76 32.53 -1.07
CA ALA A 211 -1.94 31.67 -2.24
C ALA A 211 -3.19 32.04 -3.07
N THR A 212 -4.29 32.46 -2.43
CA THR A 212 -5.52 32.87 -3.13
C THR A 212 -5.50 34.30 -3.66
N ALA A 213 -4.61 35.17 -3.14
CA ALA A 213 -4.41 36.52 -3.67
C ALA A 213 -3.57 36.55 -4.96
N ALA A 214 -2.84 35.47 -5.26
CA ALA A 214 -1.95 35.40 -6.42
C ALA A 214 -2.63 34.88 -7.70
N ASP A 215 -3.72 34.11 -7.60
CA ASP A 215 -4.34 33.48 -8.77
C ASP A 215 -5.79 33.96 -8.99
N SER A 216 -5.90 35.05 -9.75
CA SER A 216 -7.08 35.25 -10.61
C SER A 216 -6.93 34.38 -11.86
N ILE A 217 -6.91 33.06 -11.69
CA ILE A 217 -7.01 32.12 -12.80
C ILE A 217 -8.46 31.64 -12.87
N THR A 218 -9.20 32.22 -13.80
CA THR A 218 -10.54 31.76 -14.18
C THR A 218 -10.48 30.30 -14.67
N PRO A 219 -11.32 29.40 -14.15
CA PRO A 219 -11.33 28.00 -14.56
C PRO A 219 -11.95 27.88 -15.94
N SER A 220 -11.13 27.75 -16.96
CA SER A 220 -11.54 27.19 -18.25
C SER A 220 -10.34 26.49 -18.89
N THR A 221 -10.56 25.23 -19.24
CA THR A 221 -9.69 24.35 -20.05
C THR A 221 -8.81 23.35 -19.28
N ILE A 222 -9.43 22.39 -18.59
CA ILE A 222 -8.87 21.02 -18.48
C ILE A 222 -10.02 20.02 -18.63
N ILE A 223 -10.65 19.94 -19.81
CA ILE A 223 -11.20 18.71 -20.44
C ILE A 223 -11.47 19.05 -21.92
N ALA A 224 -10.53 18.75 -22.83
CA ALA A 224 -10.80 18.58 -24.26
C ALA A 224 -9.55 18.04 -24.97
N ALA A 225 -9.25 16.75 -24.80
CA ALA A 225 -8.38 16.01 -25.71
C ALA A 225 -8.65 14.52 -25.55
N THR A 226 -9.76 14.05 -26.12
CA THR A 226 -9.99 12.66 -26.58
C THR A 226 -11.36 12.58 -27.28
N SER A 227 -11.48 13.23 -28.42
CA SER A 227 -12.47 12.88 -29.46
C SER A 227 -12.04 13.57 -30.74
N ASP A 228 -11.32 12.83 -31.59
CA ASP A 228 -11.48 12.82 -33.05
C ASP A 228 -10.26 12.19 -33.70
N THR A 229 -10.36 10.91 -34.05
CA THR A 229 -9.61 10.31 -35.16
C THR A 229 -10.24 8.97 -35.53
N THR A 230 -11.41 9.01 -36.18
CA THR A 230 -11.86 7.96 -37.10
C THR A 230 -12.72 8.60 -38.18
N GLY A 231 -12.08 8.90 -39.31
CA GLY A 231 -12.70 9.49 -40.49
C GLY A 231 -11.76 9.44 -41.68
N ALA A 232 -11.53 8.23 -42.20
CA ALA A 232 -11.18 7.94 -43.60
C ALA A 232 -11.39 6.45 -43.85
#